data_AF-Q6WVA9-F1
#
_entry.id   AF-Q6WVA9-F1
#
_cell.length_a   1.000
_cell.length_b   1.000
_cell.length_c   1.000
_cell.angle_alpha   90.00
_cell.angle_beta   90.00
_cell.angle_gamma   90.00
#
_symmetry.space_group_name_H-M   'P 1'
#
loop_
_entity.id
_entity.type
_entity.pdbx_description
1 polymer ?
#
loop_
_entity_poly.entity_id
_entity_poly.type
_entity_poly.pdbx_seq_one_letter_code
_entity_poly.pdbx_strand_id
1 'polypeptide(L)'
;KYGNRGHNLPCIHHNTGRCFMTTQNHGFAVDDDTLPAGWEPLFTNANDKTNEGIIHESKPYFSVQFHPEHTAGPQDLEDLFDVFLDTVKEFKLNSPNTMSVKEKLIQKFSYIPVPESIPDTKPRKILILGSGGLSIGQAGEFDYSGSQAIKAMSEEKTQTILINPNIATVQTSKGLADKVYFLPLTRDYVEQVIKSERPNGVLLTFGGQTALNCGVELERAGIFKKYNVKILGTPIKSIIETEDRKIFAERVAEIGEKVAPSEAVYSVQEALEAATKLGYPVMARAAFSLGGLGSGFANNEEELKNLAQQALAHSNQLIIDKSLKGWKEVEYEVVRDAYDNCITVCNMENIDPLGIHTGESIVVAPSQTLSNREYNMLRTTAIKVIRHFGVIGECNIQYALNPTSEEYYIIEVNARLSRSSALASKATGYPLAYVAAKLSLGIPLPDIKNSVTGVTTACFEPSLDFCVVKLPRWDLAKFT
;
A
#
# COMPACT_ATOMS: atom_id res chain seq x y z
N LYS A 1 20.04 23.83 -13.19
CA LYS A 1 19.70 24.31 -14.57
C LYS A 1 18.21 24.61 -14.73
N TYR A 2 17.32 23.73 -14.28
CA TYR A 2 15.87 23.94 -14.43
C TYR A 2 15.17 24.31 -13.12
N GLY A 3 15.82 24.13 -11.96
CA GLY A 3 15.18 24.32 -10.65
C GLY A 3 14.22 23.16 -10.33
N ASN A 4 13.73 23.12 -9.10
CA ASN A 4 12.84 22.07 -8.65
C ASN A 4 11.41 22.61 -8.54
N ARG A 5 10.50 22.04 -9.35
CA ARG A 5 9.10 22.44 -9.44
C ARG A 5 8.21 21.21 -9.53
N GLY A 6 7.44 20.94 -8.49
CA GLY A 6 6.55 19.77 -8.45
C GLY A 6 6.09 19.44 -7.03
N HIS A 7 5.25 18.40 -6.93
CA HIS A 7 4.70 17.88 -5.67
C HIS A 7 5.28 16.51 -5.27
N ASN A 8 6.22 16.01 -6.06
CA ASN A 8 6.74 14.64 -5.98
C ASN A 8 8.27 14.63 -5.82
N LEU A 9 8.81 15.64 -5.15
CA LEU A 9 10.26 15.84 -5.06
C LEU A 9 10.80 15.20 -3.78
N PRO A 10 11.66 14.17 -3.88
CA PRO A 10 12.16 13.45 -2.72
C PRO A 10 13.29 14.19 -2.03
N CYS A 11 13.13 14.43 -0.73
CA CYS A 11 14.15 15.03 0.13
C CYS A 11 14.60 14.03 1.19
N ILE A 12 15.91 13.80 1.31
CA ILE A 12 16.52 12.95 2.32
C ILE A 12 16.98 13.83 3.48
N HIS A 13 16.57 13.49 4.70
CA HIS A 13 17.06 14.11 5.92
C HIS A 13 18.42 13.51 6.32
N HIS A 14 19.47 14.34 6.43
CA HIS A 14 20.87 13.88 6.55
C HIS A 14 21.13 12.96 7.75
N ASN A 15 20.56 13.29 8.92
CA ASN A 15 20.88 12.56 10.15
C ASN A 15 20.08 11.27 10.34
N THR A 16 18.94 11.11 9.65
CA THR A 16 18.07 9.94 9.84
C THR A 16 17.99 9.07 8.59
N GLY A 17 18.42 9.56 7.43
CA GLY A 17 18.30 8.86 6.15
C GLY A 17 16.87 8.72 5.64
N ARG A 18 15.88 9.27 6.36
CA ARG A 18 14.47 9.27 5.96
C ARG A 18 14.26 10.15 4.75
N CYS A 19 13.48 9.64 3.80
CA CYS A 19 13.07 10.35 2.61
C CYS A 19 11.60 10.74 2.69
N PHE A 20 11.30 11.98 2.29
CA PHE A 20 9.97 12.58 2.33
C PHE A 20 9.62 13.16 0.96
N MET A 21 8.34 13.09 0.57
CA MET A 21 7.86 13.79 -0.62
C MET A 21 7.58 15.25 -0.29
N THR A 22 8.04 16.15 -1.14
CA THR A 22 7.94 17.59 -0.90
C THR A 22 7.35 18.33 -2.09
N THR A 23 6.66 19.43 -1.79
CA THR A 23 6.30 20.46 -2.77
C THR A 23 7.42 21.47 -2.88
N GLN A 24 7.87 21.74 -4.10
CA GLN A 24 8.91 22.75 -4.35
C GLN A 24 8.55 23.62 -5.55
N ASN A 25 9.01 24.87 -5.52
CA ASN A 25 8.92 25.78 -6.65
C ASN A 25 10.03 26.85 -6.60
N HIS A 26 11.28 26.42 -6.81
CA HIS A 26 12.43 27.33 -6.78
C HIS A 26 13.36 27.14 -7.99
N GLY A 27 14.12 28.19 -8.31
CA GLY A 27 15.08 28.21 -9.43
C GLY A 27 16.54 28.38 -9.01
N PHE A 28 16.79 28.65 -7.73
CA PHE A 28 18.10 28.85 -7.12
C PHE A 28 18.24 27.89 -5.95
N ALA A 29 19.44 27.40 -5.69
CA ALA A 29 19.73 26.50 -4.57
C ALA A 29 20.94 27.01 -3.80
N VAL A 30 21.03 26.62 -2.53
CA VAL A 30 22.20 26.86 -1.69
C VAL A 30 23.34 25.93 -2.14
N ASP A 31 24.57 26.45 -2.13
CA ASP A 31 25.78 25.68 -2.40
C ASP A 31 26.38 25.17 -1.08
N ASP A 32 26.27 23.86 -0.86
CA ASP A 32 26.71 23.19 0.37
C ASP A 32 28.20 23.40 0.67
N ASP A 33 29.04 23.53 -0.37
CA ASP A 33 30.49 23.72 -0.23
C ASP A 33 30.86 25.11 0.31
N THR A 34 29.89 26.04 0.33
CA THR A 34 30.08 27.43 0.74
C THR A 34 29.43 27.78 2.07
N LEU A 35 28.89 26.77 2.78
CA LEU A 35 28.26 27.00 4.09
C LEU A 35 29.28 27.52 5.11
N PRO A 36 28.97 28.60 5.85
CA PRO A 36 29.86 29.11 6.88
C PRO A 36 29.94 28.16 8.08
N ALA A 37 31.03 28.26 8.85
CA ALA A 37 31.23 27.44 10.04
C ALA A 37 30.01 27.50 11.01
N GLY A 38 29.60 26.33 11.51
CA GLY A 38 28.44 26.19 12.39
C GLY A 38 27.11 25.94 11.67
N TRP A 39 27.10 25.89 10.33
CA TRP A 39 25.96 25.49 9.50
C TRP A 39 26.24 24.19 8.77
N GLU A 40 25.20 23.37 8.65
CA GLU A 40 25.26 22.10 7.93
C GLU A 40 23.99 21.89 7.09
N PRO A 41 24.05 21.06 6.04
CA PRO A 41 22.87 20.64 5.30
C PRO A 41 21.90 19.86 6.19
N LEU A 42 20.61 20.21 6.11
CA LEU A 42 19.53 19.52 6.83
C LEU A 42 18.84 18.48 5.94
N PHE A 43 18.53 18.87 4.71
CA PHE A 43 17.93 18.01 3.70
C PHE A 43 18.71 18.09 2.38
N THR A 44 18.67 17.01 1.61
CA THR A 44 19.21 16.97 0.24
C THR A 44 18.24 16.29 -0.71
N ASN A 45 18.12 16.81 -1.91
CA ASN A 45 17.29 16.22 -2.95
C ASN A 45 17.83 14.84 -3.35
N ALA A 46 17.00 13.80 -3.34
CA ALA A 46 17.45 12.46 -3.66
C ALA A 46 17.85 12.30 -5.14
N ASN A 47 17.28 13.11 -6.03
CA ASN A 47 17.45 13.00 -7.48
C ASN A 47 18.69 13.74 -7.99
N ASP A 48 18.86 15.01 -7.65
CA ASP A 48 19.93 15.87 -8.22
C ASP A 48 20.97 16.33 -7.19
N LYS A 49 20.81 15.93 -5.92
CA LYS A 49 21.71 16.19 -4.80
C LYS A 49 21.83 17.67 -4.41
N THR A 50 20.91 18.54 -4.84
CA THR A 50 20.91 19.93 -4.37
C THR A 50 20.53 20.04 -2.90
N ASN A 51 20.98 21.10 -2.23
CA ASN A 51 20.57 21.44 -0.88
C ASN A 51 19.05 21.68 -0.82
N GLU A 52 18.41 21.13 0.22
CA GLU A 52 16.97 21.26 0.45
C GLU A 52 16.65 21.84 1.84
N GLY A 53 17.67 22.34 2.53
CA GLY A 53 17.55 22.93 3.86
C GLY A 53 18.89 22.99 4.57
N ILE A 54 19.00 23.90 5.54
CA ILE A 54 20.19 24.09 6.36
C ILE A 54 19.81 24.23 7.83
N ILE A 55 20.72 23.89 8.72
CA ILE A 55 20.54 23.99 10.16
C ILE A 55 21.82 24.47 10.83
N HIS A 56 21.67 25.25 11.90
CA HIS A 56 22.80 25.66 12.71
C HIS A 56 23.06 24.60 13.80
N GLU A 57 24.33 24.27 14.04
CA GLU A 57 24.77 23.21 14.97
C GLU A 57 24.31 23.41 16.43
N SER A 58 23.95 24.63 16.85
CA SER A 58 23.70 24.98 18.25
C SER A 58 22.60 26.02 18.45
N LYS A 59 22.45 26.96 17.52
CA LYS A 59 21.38 27.96 17.58
C LYS A 59 20.07 27.37 17.06
N PRO A 60 18.90 27.89 17.50
CA PRO A 60 17.60 27.39 17.07
C PRO A 60 17.23 27.91 15.66
N TYR A 61 18.14 27.80 14.70
CA TYR A 61 17.97 28.27 13.34
C TYR A 61 18.01 27.08 12.39
N PHE A 62 16.95 26.93 11.61
CA PHE A 62 16.91 26.03 10.47
C PHE A 62 16.07 26.66 9.36
N SER A 63 16.27 26.21 8.14
CA SER A 63 15.42 26.52 7.00
C SER A 63 15.28 25.30 6.11
N VAL A 64 14.23 25.31 5.29
CA VAL A 64 13.98 24.33 4.25
C VAL A 64 13.77 25.05 2.92
N GLN A 65 14.16 24.39 1.84
CA GLN A 65 14.05 24.92 0.48
C GLN A 65 12.69 24.65 -0.16
N PHE A 66 11.99 23.64 0.37
CA PHE A 66 10.65 23.22 -0.01
C PHE A 66 9.55 23.90 0.83
N HIS A 67 8.29 23.62 0.50
CA HIS A 67 7.10 24.22 1.10
C HIS A 67 6.39 23.22 2.05
N PRO A 68 6.71 23.20 3.36
CA PRO A 68 6.04 22.31 4.31
C PRO A 68 4.58 22.72 4.58
N GLU A 69 4.18 23.94 4.24
CA GLU A 69 2.78 24.39 4.23
C GLU A 69 1.95 23.82 3.08
N HIS A 70 2.57 23.01 2.20
CA HIS A 70 1.94 22.30 1.10
C HIS A 70 1.02 23.22 0.26
N THR A 71 -0.24 22.86 0.05
CA THR A 71 -1.28 23.69 -0.62
C THR A 71 -0.88 24.28 -1.98
N ALA A 72 -0.50 23.48 -2.98
CA ALA A 72 -0.81 22.06 -3.19
C ALA A 72 0.31 21.08 -2.79
N GLY A 73 -0.04 19.79 -2.69
CA GLY A 73 0.90 18.66 -2.51
C GLY A 73 0.95 18.03 -1.11
N PRO A 74 1.95 17.16 -0.87
CA PRO A 74 1.99 16.25 0.26
C PRO A 74 2.20 16.96 1.61
N GLN A 75 1.56 16.43 2.65
CA GLN A 75 1.61 16.95 4.03
C GLN A 75 2.72 16.31 4.88
N ASP A 76 3.68 15.63 4.25
CA ASP A 76 4.61 14.71 4.89
C ASP A 76 5.60 15.39 5.88
N LEU A 77 5.69 16.72 5.86
CA LEU A 77 6.63 17.52 6.65
C LEU A 77 5.96 18.71 7.40
N GLU A 78 4.63 18.68 7.61
CA GLU A 78 3.94 19.66 8.46
C GLU A 78 4.52 19.71 9.89
N ASP A 79 5.05 18.58 10.35
CA ASP A 79 5.76 18.40 11.63
C ASP A 79 6.91 19.40 11.88
N LEU A 80 7.47 20.02 10.82
CA LEU A 80 8.45 21.09 10.97
C LEU A 80 7.88 22.32 11.70
N PHE A 81 6.59 22.61 11.52
CA PHE A 81 5.92 23.69 12.24
C PHE A 81 5.79 23.39 13.73
N ASP A 82 5.49 22.14 14.10
CA ASP A 82 5.41 21.72 15.51
C ASP A 82 6.77 21.92 16.19
N VAL A 83 7.85 21.45 15.57
CA VAL A 83 9.21 21.61 16.11
C VAL A 83 9.60 23.07 16.24
N PHE A 84 9.22 23.91 15.27
CA PHE A 84 9.42 25.36 15.35
C PHE A 84 8.64 25.98 16.53
N LEU A 85 7.35 25.69 16.64
CA LEU A 85 6.48 26.24 17.69
C LEU A 85 6.94 25.82 19.09
N ASP A 86 7.32 24.56 19.26
CA ASP A 86 7.80 24.05 20.55
C ASP A 86 9.14 24.68 20.94
N THR A 87 10.04 24.88 19.97
CA THR A 87 11.30 25.61 20.19
C THR A 87 11.05 27.05 20.61
N VAL A 88 10.07 27.74 20.02
CA VAL A 88 9.69 29.11 20.43
C VAL A 88 9.08 29.13 21.84
N LYS A 89 8.20 28.18 22.17
CA LYS A 89 7.58 28.08 23.51
C LYS A 89 8.62 27.86 24.60
N GLU A 90 9.54 26.91 24.39
CA GLU A 90 10.61 26.61 25.36
C GLU A 90 11.51 27.81 25.61
N PHE A 91 11.90 28.52 24.54
CA PHE A 91 12.68 29.75 24.66
C PHE A 91 11.95 30.83 25.47
N LYS A 92 10.65 31.03 25.22
CA LYS A 92 9.84 32.02 25.96
C LYS A 92 9.64 31.67 27.43
N LEU A 93 9.60 30.37 27.77
CA LEU A 93 9.37 29.89 29.13
C LEU A 93 10.65 29.84 29.98
N ASN A 94 11.81 30.27 29.46
CA ASN A 94 13.13 30.08 30.10
C ASN A 94 13.34 28.65 30.60
N SER A 95 12.76 27.68 29.89
CA SER A 95 12.95 26.28 30.23
C SER A 95 14.41 25.93 30.00
N PRO A 96 15.05 25.12 30.87
CA PRO A 96 16.40 24.65 30.60
C PRO A 96 16.38 23.88 29.28
N ASN A 97 16.96 24.46 28.23
CA ASN A 97 17.08 23.84 26.91
C ASN A 97 17.92 22.56 27.06
N THR A 98 17.25 21.42 27.11
CA THR A 98 17.92 20.11 27.19
C THR A 98 18.26 19.56 25.80
N MET A 99 17.59 20.06 24.75
CA MET A 99 17.80 19.62 23.36
C MET A 99 17.85 20.82 22.41
N SER A 100 18.82 20.81 21.50
CA SER A 100 18.90 21.70 20.34
C SER A 100 17.77 21.43 19.33
N VAL A 101 17.48 22.39 18.46
CA VAL A 101 16.47 22.20 17.39
C VAL A 101 16.86 21.04 16.46
N LYS A 102 18.16 20.84 16.23
CA LYS A 102 18.70 19.70 15.48
C LYS A 102 18.33 18.38 16.14
N GLU A 103 18.58 18.23 17.44
CA GLU A 103 18.25 17.00 18.16
C GLU A 103 16.74 16.72 18.16
N LYS A 104 15.90 17.77 18.23
CA LYS A 104 14.44 17.62 18.11
C LYS A 104 14.03 17.11 16.73
N LEU A 105 14.58 17.66 15.65
CA LEU A 105 14.31 17.20 14.29
C LEU A 105 14.80 15.77 14.07
N ILE A 106 15.99 15.44 14.58
CA ILE A 106 16.51 14.06 14.57
C ILE A 106 15.54 13.15 15.31
N GLN A 107 15.10 13.49 16.51
CA GLN A 107 14.16 12.69 17.29
C GLN A 107 12.83 12.51 16.55
N LYS A 108 12.28 13.60 15.99
CA LYS A 108 10.99 13.61 15.30
C LYS A 108 11.00 12.74 14.03
N PHE A 109 12.11 12.76 13.27
CA PHE A 109 12.25 12.01 12.03
C PHE A 109 13.01 10.69 12.17
N SER A 110 13.46 10.32 13.37
CA SER A 110 14.13 9.04 13.56
C SER A 110 13.11 7.91 13.50
N TYR A 111 13.49 6.83 12.82
CA TYR A 111 12.72 5.61 12.79
C TYR A 111 13.63 4.42 13.04
N ILE A 112 13.21 3.54 13.93
CA ILE A 112 13.89 2.29 14.20
C ILE A 112 13.09 1.19 13.49
N PRO A 113 13.67 0.49 12.50
CA PRO A 113 13.01 -0.63 11.86
C PRO A 113 12.49 -1.65 12.88
N VAL A 114 11.28 -2.15 12.63
CA VAL A 114 10.68 -3.18 13.49
C VAL A 114 11.61 -4.39 13.55
N PRO A 115 11.83 -5.03 14.71
CA PRO A 115 12.64 -6.24 14.78
C PRO A 115 12.18 -7.29 13.76
N GLU A 116 13.15 -7.97 13.12
CA GLU A 116 12.91 -8.99 12.09
C GLU A 116 12.30 -8.49 10.77
N SER A 117 11.95 -7.20 10.64
CA SER A 117 11.44 -6.62 9.39
C SER A 117 12.46 -6.57 8.25
N ILE A 118 13.75 -6.54 8.61
CA ILE A 118 14.87 -6.59 7.69
C ILE A 118 15.57 -7.94 7.89
N PRO A 119 15.84 -8.70 6.82
CA PRO A 119 16.59 -9.94 6.95
C PRO A 119 18.02 -9.69 7.46
N ASP A 120 18.38 -10.26 8.62
CA ASP A 120 19.75 -10.13 9.20
C ASP A 120 20.87 -10.53 8.23
N THR A 121 20.56 -11.51 7.38
CA THR A 121 21.44 -11.95 6.30
C THR A 121 20.64 -12.03 5.02
N LYS A 122 21.27 -11.63 3.92
CA LYS A 122 20.67 -11.74 2.58
C LYS A 122 20.30 -13.20 2.32
N PRO A 123 19.03 -13.52 2.03
CA PRO A 123 18.62 -14.87 1.69
C PRO A 123 19.40 -15.36 0.47
N ARG A 124 19.95 -16.57 0.55
CA ARG A 124 20.63 -17.23 -0.59
C ARG A 124 19.64 -17.88 -1.54
N LYS A 125 18.49 -18.31 -1.02
CA LYS A 125 17.48 -19.07 -1.73
C LYS A 125 16.08 -18.68 -1.26
N ILE A 126 15.26 -18.22 -2.18
CA ILE A 126 13.90 -17.74 -1.93
C ILE A 126 12.90 -18.62 -2.67
N LEU A 127 11.84 -18.98 -1.95
CA LEU A 127 10.65 -19.60 -2.50
C LEU A 127 9.64 -18.52 -2.90
N ILE A 128 9.13 -18.59 -4.13
CA ILE A 128 8.08 -17.72 -4.65
C ILE A 128 6.87 -18.60 -4.93
N LEU A 129 5.72 -18.25 -4.33
CA LEU A 129 4.45 -18.90 -4.62
C LEU A 129 3.75 -18.13 -5.74
N GLY A 130 3.54 -18.80 -6.88
CA GLY A 130 2.80 -18.22 -8.01
C GLY A 130 1.29 -18.16 -7.75
N SER A 131 0.51 -17.83 -8.78
CA SER A 131 -0.96 -17.70 -8.65
C SER A 131 -1.76 -18.97 -8.89
N GLY A 132 -1.13 -20.03 -9.40
CA GLY A 132 -1.88 -21.19 -9.87
C GLY A 132 -2.67 -20.91 -11.14
N GLY A 133 -3.77 -21.64 -11.33
CA GLY A 133 -4.64 -21.51 -12.50
C GLY A 133 -5.28 -20.12 -12.59
N LEU A 134 -5.58 -19.68 -13.81
CA LEU A 134 -6.31 -18.43 -14.03
C LEU A 134 -7.80 -18.65 -13.69
N SER A 135 -8.37 -17.75 -12.90
CA SER A 135 -9.80 -17.71 -12.60
C SER A 135 -10.32 -16.28 -12.73
N ILE A 136 -11.63 -16.09 -12.87
CA ILE A 136 -12.22 -14.74 -12.84
C ILE A 136 -11.82 -14.08 -11.51
N GLY A 137 -11.24 -12.88 -11.59
CA GLY A 137 -10.72 -12.15 -10.43
C GLY A 137 -9.25 -12.42 -10.06
N GLN A 138 -8.62 -13.46 -10.63
CA GLN A 138 -7.20 -13.79 -10.43
C GLN A 138 -6.59 -14.27 -11.75
N ALA A 139 -6.02 -13.33 -12.51
CA ALA A 139 -5.59 -13.56 -13.88
C ALA A 139 -4.06 -13.38 -14.07
N GLY A 140 -3.65 -12.84 -15.23
CA GLY A 140 -2.25 -12.75 -15.65
C GLY A 140 -1.43 -11.68 -14.91
N GLU A 141 -2.05 -10.85 -14.08
CA GLU A 141 -1.35 -9.85 -13.26
C GLU A 141 -0.28 -10.48 -12.36
N PHE A 142 -0.52 -11.68 -11.86
CA PHE A 142 0.42 -12.40 -11.00
C PHE A 142 1.53 -13.11 -11.76
N ASP A 143 1.32 -13.41 -13.04
CA ASP A 143 2.39 -13.85 -13.94
C ASP A 143 3.41 -12.73 -14.16
N TYR A 144 2.91 -11.51 -14.41
CA TYR A 144 3.74 -10.31 -14.48
C TYR A 144 4.47 -10.04 -13.15
N SER A 145 3.73 -10.02 -12.04
CA SER A 145 4.28 -9.72 -10.72
C SER A 145 5.32 -10.73 -10.26
N GLY A 146 5.05 -12.03 -10.39
CA GLY A 146 6.00 -13.09 -10.07
C GLY A 146 7.27 -13.00 -10.92
N SER A 147 7.14 -12.70 -12.21
CA SER A 147 8.28 -12.52 -13.11
C SER A 147 9.17 -11.33 -12.73
N GLN A 148 8.56 -10.20 -12.31
CA GLN A 148 9.31 -9.04 -11.81
C GLN A 148 10.04 -9.35 -10.50
N ALA A 149 9.42 -10.12 -9.60
CA ALA A 149 10.06 -10.58 -8.38
C ALA A 149 11.27 -11.45 -8.68
N ILE A 150 11.14 -12.43 -9.58
CA ILE A 150 12.25 -13.31 -10.00
C ILE A 150 13.41 -12.47 -10.56
N LYS A 151 13.11 -11.48 -11.41
CA LYS A 151 14.12 -10.56 -11.94
C LYS A 151 14.84 -9.78 -10.83
N ALA A 152 14.08 -9.19 -9.89
CA ALA A 152 14.66 -8.44 -8.78
C ALA A 152 15.60 -9.32 -7.93
N MET A 153 15.19 -10.55 -7.64
CA MET A 153 15.97 -11.52 -6.86
C MET A 153 17.23 -11.99 -7.60
N SER A 154 17.14 -12.19 -8.92
CA SER A 154 18.28 -12.58 -9.76
C SER A 154 19.38 -11.52 -9.78
N GLU A 155 19.02 -10.24 -9.91
CA GLU A 155 19.98 -9.11 -9.82
C GLU A 155 20.63 -9.02 -8.44
N GLU A 156 19.90 -9.41 -7.41
CA GLU A 156 20.42 -9.52 -6.04
C GLU A 156 21.22 -10.81 -5.80
N LYS A 157 21.45 -11.63 -6.82
CA LYS A 157 22.19 -12.91 -6.75
C LYS A 157 21.57 -13.89 -5.75
N THR A 158 20.25 -13.86 -5.63
CA THR A 158 19.48 -14.78 -4.80
C THR A 158 18.86 -15.87 -5.66
N GLN A 159 19.07 -17.13 -5.30
CA GLN A 159 18.48 -18.26 -6.02
C GLN A 159 16.96 -18.27 -5.86
N THR A 160 16.24 -18.46 -6.96
CA THR A 160 14.78 -18.40 -7.03
C THR A 160 14.17 -19.78 -7.28
N ILE A 161 13.24 -20.18 -6.42
CA ILE A 161 12.42 -21.38 -6.60
C ILE A 161 10.98 -20.95 -6.75
N LEU A 162 10.38 -21.29 -7.87
CA LEU A 162 8.97 -20.99 -8.14
C LEU A 162 8.13 -22.26 -7.99
N ILE A 163 7.01 -22.16 -7.27
CA ILE A 163 5.92 -23.14 -7.36
C ILE A 163 4.76 -22.50 -8.10
N ASN A 164 4.41 -23.06 -9.26
CA ASN A 164 3.20 -22.67 -9.97
C ASN A 164 2.70 -23.84 -10.85
N PRO A 165 1.48 -24.36 -10.62
CA PRO A 165 0.93 -25.42 -11.45
C PRO A 165 0.51 -24.95 -12.86
N ASN A 166 0.38 -23.64 -13.11
CA ASN A 166 -0.05 -23.11 -14.40
C ASN A 166 1.10 -23.07 -15.42
N ILE A 167 1.11 -24.06 -16.31
CA ILE A 167 2.09 -24.24 -17.38
C ILE A 167 2.06 -23.15 -18.47
N ALA A 168 1.00 -22.35 -18.54
CA ALA A 168 0.79 -21.35 -19.58
C ALA A 168 1.24 -19.94 -19.15
N THR A 169 2.25 -19.85 -18.29
CA THR A 169 2.71 -18.58 -17.71
C THR A 169 4.16 -18.26 -18.09
N VAL A 170 4.45 -16.99 -18.34
CA VAL A 170 5.81 -16.53 -18.64
C VAL A 170 6.74 -16.79 -17.45
N GLN A 171 6.24 -16.66 -16.22
CA GLN A 171 7.01 -16.91 -15.00
C GLN A 171 7.57 -18.34 -14.90
N THR A 172 6.94 -19.31 -15.56
CA THR A 172 7.39 -20.72 -15.61
C THR A 172 8.30 -21.03 -16.81
N SER A 173 8.63 -20.03 -17.62
CA SER A 173 9.52 -20.19 -18.76
C SER A 173 10.93 -20.61 -18.33
N LYS A 174 11.54 -21.48 -19.14
CA LYS A 174 12.89 -21.99 -18.88
C LYS A 174 13.89 -20.84 -18.78
N GLY A 175 14.64 -20.80 -17.66
CA GLY A 175 15.71 -19.84 -17.44
C GLY A 175 15.28 -18.53 -16.80
N LEU A 176 14.00 -18.33 -16.50
CA LEU A 176 13.57 -17.17 -15.72
C LEU A 176 13.83 -17.39 -14.22
N ALA A 177 13.20 -18.39 -13.61
CA ALA A 177 13.55 -18.87 -12.27
C ALA A 177 14.62 -19.97 -12.35
N ASP A 178 15.44 -20.11 -11.31
CA ASP A 178 16.48 -21.15 -11.25
C ASP A 178 15.88 -22.55 -11.19
N LYS A 179 14.74 -22.69 -10.50
CA LYS A 179 13.99 -23.95 -10.43
C LYS A 179 12.49 -23.70 -10.40
N VAL A 180 11.74 -24.47 -11.19
CA VAL A 180 10.28 -24.39 -11.28
C VAL A 180 9.67 -25.72 -10.89
N TYR A 181 8.64 -25.67 -10.04
CA TYR A 181 7.81 -26.81 -9.63
C TYR A 181 6.38 -26.61 -10.11
N PHE A 182 5.94 -27.51 -11.00
CA PHE A 182 4.55 -27.58 -11.45
C PHE A 182 3.72 -28.42 -10.46
N LEU A 183 3.54 -27.89 -9.25
CA LEU A 183 2.82 -28.55 -8.16
C LEU A 183 1.65 -27.69 -7.67
N PRO A 184 0.57 -28.28 -7.14
CA PRO A 184 -0.51 -27.53 -6.51
C PRO A 184 -0.02 -26.66 -5.34
N LEU A 185 -0.56 -25.45 -5.24
CA LEU A 185 -0.31 -24.52 -4.13
C LEU A 185 -1.16 -24.89 -2.92
N THR A 186 -0.81 -26.01 -2.30
CA THR A 186 -1.45 -26.50 -1.07
C THR A 186 -0.37 -26.75 -0.03
N ARG A 187 -0.73 -26.68 1.25
CA ARG A 187 0.19 -26.87 2.38
C ARG A 187 1.12 -28.07 2.20
N ASP A 188 0.58 -29.23 1.85
CA ASP A 188 1.33 -30.49 1.82
C ASP A 188 2.40 -30.51 0.70
N TYR A 189 2.06 -30.04 -0.51
CA TYR A 189 3.03 -29.96 -1.61
C TYR A 189 4.08 -28.88 -1.38
N VAL A 190 3.67 -27.71 -0.85
CA VAL A 190 4.62 -26.62 -0.57
C VAL A 190 5.58 -27.03 0.55
N GLU A 191 5.13 -27.72 1.60
CA GLU A 191 6.02 -28.25 2.64
C GLU A 191 7.05 -29.22 2.05
N GLN A 192 6.66 -30.10 1.11
CA GLN A 192 7.60 -31.01 0.46
C GLN A 192 8.71 -30.26 -0.31
N VAL A 193 8.36 -29.19 -1.02
CA VAL A 193 9.34 -28.35 -1.71
C VAL A 193 10.25 -27.64 -0.69
N ILE A 194 9.69 -27.07 0.38
CA ILE A 194 10.48 -26.44 1.46
C ILE A 194 11.45 -27.46 2.08
N LYS A 195 11.01 -28.69 2.34
CA LYS A 195 11.82 -29.76 2.91
C LYS A 195 12.98 -30.15 1.99
N SER A 196 12.73 -30.23 0.68
CA SER A 196 13.72 -30.61 -0.33
C SER A 196 14.72 -29.48 -0.61
N GLU A 197 14.21 -28.27 -0.78
CA GLU A 197 15.00 -27.13 -1.26
C GLU A 197 15.67 -26.32 -0.15
N ARG A 198 15.10 -26.35 1.07
CA ARG A 198 15.56 -25.56 2.22
C ARG A 198 15.76 -24.07 1.88
N PRO A 199 14.72 -23.37 1.37
CA PRO A 199 14.79 -21.93 1.19
C PRO A 199 14.94 -21.24 2.54
N ASN A 200 15.60 -20.07 2.56
CA ASN A 200 15.74 -19.24 3.76
C ASN A 200 14.82 -18.01 3.74
N GLY A 201 14.12 -17.78 2.62
CA GLY A 201 13.08 -16.78 2.48
C GLY A 201 11.89 -17.27 1.66
N VAL A 202 10.71 -16.69 1.88
CA VAL A 202 9.51 -16.92 1.07
C VAL A 202 8.81 -15.60 0.74
N LEU A 203 8.36 -15.45 -0.50
CA LEU A 203 7.51 -14.36 -0.97
C LEU A 203 6.07 -14.85 -1.16
N LEU A 204 5.14 -14.25 -0.42
CA LEU A 204 3.72 -14.65 -0.40
C LEU A 204 2.80 -13.65 -1.13
N THR A 205 3.25 -12.40 -1.31
CA THR A 205 2.43 -11.27 -1.77
C THR A 205 2.40 -11.10 -3.31
N PHE A 206 2.93 -12.07 -4.05
CA PHE A 206 3.09 -12.00 -5.52
C PHE A 206 2.17 -12.94 -6.30
N GLY A 207 1.52 -13.89 -5.63
CA GLY A 207 0.73 -14.97 -6.23
C GLY A 207 -0.77 -14.90 -5.95
N GLY A 208 -1.31 -13.71 -5.71
CA GLY A 208 -2.74 -13.52 -5.44
C GLY A 208 -3.24 -14.24 -4.19
N GLN A 209 -4.54 -14.51 -4.14
CA GLN A 209 -5.19 -15.07 -2.95
C GLN A 209 -4.74 -16.51 -2.68
N THR A 210 -4.47 -17.28 -3.74
CA THR A 210 -4.04 -18.68 -3.62
C THR A 210 -2.71 -18.80 -2.87
N ALA A 211 -1.70 -18.00 -3.25
CA ALA A 211 -0.42 -17.97 -2.57
C ALA A 211 -0.54 -17.48 -1.11
N LEU A 212 -1.35 -16.44 -0.91
CA LEU A 212 -1.56 -15.82 0.39
C LEU A 212 -2.22 -16.80 1.37
N ASN A 213 -3.33 -17.44 0.98
CA ASN A 213 -4.02 -18.43 1.80
C ASN A 213 -3.12 -19.62 2.13
N CYS A 214 -2.37 -20.12 1.14
CA CYS A 214 -1.42 -21.21 1.37
C CYS A 214 -0.31 -20.80 2.36
N GLY A 215 0.20 -19.57 2.24
CA GLY A 215 1.16 -19.00 3.20
C GLY A 215 0.61 -18.94 4.63
N VAL A 216 -0.63 -18.48 4.80
CA VAL A 216 -1.32 -18.42 6.11
C VAL A 216 -1.50 -19.80 6.70
N GLU A 217 -1.87 -20.81 5.90
CA GLU A 217 -1.98 -22.20 6.36
C GLU A 217 -0.63 -22.79 6.79
N LEU A 218 0.46 -22.51 6.04
CA LEU A 218 1.81 -22.95 6.36
C LEU A 218 2.32 -22.35 7.67
N GLU A 219 2.06 -21.06 7.89
CA GLU A 219 2.41 -20.39 9.14
C GLU A 219 1.62 -20.93 10.33
N ARG A 220 0.30 -21.09 10.19
CA ARG A 220 -0.56 -21.67 11.24
C ARG A 220 -0.13 -23.09 11.62
N ALA A 221 0.36 -23.86 10.65
CA ALA A 221 0.93 -25.19 10.88
C ALA A 221 2.37 -25.17 11.45
N GLY A 222 2.97 -23.99 11.65
CA GLY A 222 4.33 -23.81 12.17
C GLY A 222 5.42 -24.26 11.20
N ILE A 223 5.12 -24.39 9.91
CA ILE A 223 6.03 -24.95 8.91
C ILE A 223 7.20 -24.00 8.63
N PHE A 224 6.95 -22.69 8.50
CA PHE A 224 8.03 -21.72 8.30
C PHE A 224 9.03 -21.74 9.47
N LYS A 225 8.54 -21.75 10.71
CA LYS A 225 9.38 -21.91 11.90
C LYS A 225 10.13 -23.24 11.93
N LYS A 226 9.47 -24.35 11.62
CA LYS A 226 10.06 -25.71 11.60
C LYS A 226 11.25 -25.83 10.65
N TYR A 227 11.21 -25.15 9.50
CA TYR A 227 12.27 -25.19 8.50
C TYR A 227 13.14 -23.93 8.44
N ASN A 228 12.96 -22.99 9.37
CA ASN A 228 13.67 -21.71 9.43
C ASN A 228 13.56 -20.89 8.12
N VAL A 229 12.35 -20.81 7.57
CA VAL A 229 12.02 -20.00 6.41
C VAL A 229 11.48 -18.65 6.89
N LYS A 230 12.12 -17.55 6.51
CA LYS A 230 11.61 -16.21 6.84
C LYS A 230 10.61 -15.74 5.79
N ILE A 231 9.49 -15.17 6.23
CA ILE A 231 8.57 -14.46 5.33
C ILE A 231 9.20 -13.10 5.01
N LEU A 232 9.33 -12.77 3.73
CA LEU A 232 9.98 -11.54 3.28
C LEU A 232 8.95 -10.51 2.84
N GLY A 233 9.20 -9.23 3.18
CA GLY A 233 8.28 -8.13 2.93
C GLY A 233 7.20 -8.04 4.01
N THR A 234 5.95 -7.81 3.61
CA THR A 234 4.83 -7.62 4.54
C THR A 234 4.71 -8.79 5.53
N PRO A 235 4.72 -8.52 6.85
CA PRO A 235 4.54 -9.54 7.86
C PRO A 235 3.21 -10.28 7.67
N ILE A 236 3.20 -11.59 7.92
CA ILE A 236 1.97 -12.38 7.75
C ILE A 236 0.85 -11.97 8.72
N LYS A 237 1.22 -11.42 9.88
CA LYS A 237 0.27 -10.79 10.79
C LYS A 237 -0.51 -9.69 10.08
N SER A 238 0.19 -8.75 9.44
CA SER A 238 -0.42 -7.65 8.68
C SER A 238 -1.35 -8.16 7.58
N ILE A 239 -0.93 -9.20 6.86
CA ILE A 239 -1.76 -9.88 5.85
C ILE A 239 -3.08 -10.39 6.45
N ILE A 240 -3.01 -11.09 7.59
CA ILE A 240 -4.20 -11.63 8.27
C ILE A 240 -5.11 -10.48 8.76
N GLU A 241 -4.51 -9.43 9.34
CA GLU A 241 -5.26 -8.28 9.85
C GLU A 241 -5.98 -7.49 8.75
N THR A 242 -5.45 -7.45 7.52
CA THR A 242 -6.11 -6.77 6.38
C THR A 242 -7.18 -7.62 5.69
N GLU A 243 -7.09 -8.94 5.76
CA GLU A 243 -8.05 -9.86 5.11
C GLU A 243 -9.29 -10.14 5.98
N ASP A 244 -9.16 -10.11 7.31
CA ASP A 244 -10.29 -10.24 8.23
C ASP A 244 -10.96 -8.88 8.45
N ARG A 245 -12.20 -8.72 7.97
CA ARG A 245 -12.95 -7.45 8.04
C ARG A 245 -13.12 -6.91 9.46
N LYS A 246 -13.29 -7.78 10.45
CA LYS A 246 -13.50 -7.35 11.84
C LYS A 246 -12.20 -6.82 12.40
N ILE A 247 -11.11 -7.58 12.25
CA ILE A 247 -9.78 -7.17 12.71
C ILE A 247 -9.34 -5.90 11.98
N PHE A 248 -9.58 -5.82 10.67
CA PHE A 248 -9.30 -4.64 9.87
C PHE A 248 -10.00 -3.38 10.43
N ALA A 249 -11.30 -3.47 10.69
CA ALA A 249 -12.06 -2.35 11.26
C ALA A 249 -11.56 -1.93 12.64
N GLU A 250 -11.21 -2.89 13.51
CA GLU A 250 -10.62 -2.63 14.82
C GLU A 250 -9.26 -1.92 14.69
N ARG A 251 -8.37 -2.44 13.84
CA ARG A 251 -7.02 -1.86 13.62
C ARG A 251 -7.10 -0.45 13.03
N VAL A 252 -8.00 -0.21 12.08
CA VAL A 252 -8.22 1.12 11.49
C VAL A 252 -8.78 2.11 12.53
N ALA A 253 -9.68 1.65 13.41
CA ALA A 253 -10.25 2.50 14.46
C ALA A 253 -9.21 2.96 15.50
N GLU A 254 -8.16 2.17 15.78
CA GLU A 254 -7.08 2.55 16.70
C GLU A 254 -6.36 3.85 16.31
N ILE A 255 -6.32 4.17 15.02
CA ILE A 255 -5.70 5.38 14.49
C ILE A 255 -6.72 6.49 14.19
N GLY A 256 -7.97 6.33 14.65
CA GLY A 256 -9.04 7.31 14.47
C GLY A 256 -9.64 7.37 13.07
N GLU A 257 -9.33 6.39 12.21
CA GLU A 257 -9.88 6.27 10.86
C GLU A 257 -11.17 5.43 10.87
N LYS A 258 -11.94 5.50 9.77
CA LYS A 258 -13.25 4.84 9.67
C LYS A 258 -13.31 3.88 8.50
N VAL A 259 -13.68 2.63 8.77
CA VAL A 259 -14.10 1.66 7.75
C VAL A 259 -15.59 1.84 7.48
N ALA A 260 -16.04 1.50 6.28
CA ALA A 260 -17.46 1.46 5.94
C ALA A 260 -18.25 0.67 7.01
N PRO A 261 -19.24 1.28 7.68
CA PRO A 261 -19.95 0.63 8.77
C PRO A 261 -20.68 -0.64 8.29
N SER A 262 -20.45 -1.75 8.99
CA SER A 262 -21.08 -3.04 8.69
C SER A 262 -21.35 -3.84 9.96
N GLU A 263 -22.41 -4.65 9.96
CA GLU A 263 -22.76 -5.55 11.05
C GLU A 263 -23.09 -6.95 10.50
N ALA A 264 -22.47 -7.99 11.05
CA ALA A 264 -22.81 -9.37 10.75
C ALA A 264 -23.98 -9.79 11.62
N VAL A 265 -25.04 -10.31 10.99
CA VAL A 265 -26.31 -10.66 11.61
C VAL A 265 -26.72 -12.07 11.24
N TYR A 266 -27.47 -12.73 12.13
CA TYR A 266 -27.85 -14.14 12.00
C TYR A 266 -29.37 -14.34 11.98
N SER A 267 -30.13 -13.27 12.11
CA SER A 267 -31.59 -13.28 12.06
C SER A 267 -32.12 -12.05 11.33
N VAL A 268 -33.36 -12.14 10.83
CA VAL A 268 -34.05 -11.01 10.21
C VAL A 268 -34.19 -9.86 11.21
N GLN A 269 -34.46 -10.15 12.48
CA GLN A 269 -34.59 -9.15 13.53
C GLN A 269 -33.28 -8.39 13.76
N GLU A 270 -32.15 -9.10 13.88
CA GLU A 270 -30.82 -8.50 13.97
C GLU A 270 -30.50 -7.63 12.75
N ALA A 271 -30.91 -8.06 11.53
CA ALA A 271 -30.71 -7.27 10.32
C ALA A 271 -31.44 -5.92 10.37
N LEU A 272 -32.69 -5.89 10.85
CA LEU A 272 -33.47 -4.67 11.00
C LEU A 272 -32.89 -3.74 12.09
N GLU A 273 -32.42 -4.32 13.20
CA GLU A 273 -31.75 -3.58 14.27
C GLU A 273 -30.43 -2.96 13.79
N ALA A 274 -29.62 -3.72 13.06
CA ALA A 274 -28.39 -3.23 12.44
C ALA A 274 -28.69 -2.08 11.47
N ALA A 275 -29.67 -2.22 10.58
CA ALA A 275 -30.03 -1.17 9.63
C ALA A 275 -30.60 0.08 10.31
N THR A 276 -31.25 -0.05 11.47
CA THR A 276 -31.69 1.10 12.27
C THR A 276 -30.49 1.88 12.82
N LYS A 277 -29.43 1.19 13.25
CA LYS A 277 -28.17 1.82 13.71
C LYS A 277 -27.39 2.46 12.55
N LEU A 278 -27.27 1.75 11.43
CA LEU A 278 -26.51 2.19 10.25
C LEU A 278 -27.23 3.29 9.47
N GLY A 279 -28.57 3.29 9.54
CA GLY A 279 -29.45 4.17 8.79
C GLY A 279 -29.56 3.74 7.32
N TYR A 280 -30.79 3.73 6.80
CA TYR A 280 -31.06 3.44 5.40
C TYR A 280 -30.50 4.51 4.44
N PRO A 281 -30.22 4.18 3.16
CA PRO A 281 -30.23 2.82 2.60
C PRO A 281 -29.08 1.95 3.13
N VAL A 282 -29.29 0.63 3.13
CA VAL A 282 -28.29 -0.39 3.49
C VAL A 282 -28.12 -1.41 2.37
N MET A 283 -26.99 -2.11 2.36
CA MET A 283 -26.75 -3.25 1.48
C MET A 283 -26.72 -4.52 2.33
N ALA A 284 -27.57 -5.49 2.00
CA ALA A 284 -27.55 -6.81 2.58
C ALA A 284 -26.72 -7.73 1.68
N ARG A 285 -25.75 -8.45 2.25
CA ARG A 285 -24.93 -9.46 1.55
C ARG A 285 -24.96 -10.79 2.28
N ALA A 286 -25.36 -11.85 1.60
CA ALA A 286 -25.26 -13.20 2.16
C ALA A 286 -23.79 -13.61 2.30
N ALA A 287 -23.40 -14.13 3.46
CA ALA A 287 -22.05 -14.64 3.66
C ALA A 287 -21.85 -15.92 2.83
N PHE A 288 -20.62 -16.12 2.33
CA PHE A 288 -20.19 -17.31 1.57
C PHE A 288 -20.95 -17.58 0.26
N SER A 289 -21.68 -16.61 -0.30
CA SER A 289 -22.31 -16.72 -1.61
C SER A 289 -21.46 -16.07 -2.70
N LEU A 290 -21.37 -16.72 -3.87
CA LEU A 290 -20.71 -16.19 -5.06
C LEU A 290 -21.75 -15.49 -5.96
N GLY A 291 -21.36 -14.40 -6.63
CA GLY A 291 -22.17 -13.75 -7.65
C GLY A 291 -23.38 -12.95 -7.15
N GLY A 292 -23.38 -12.50 -5.90
CA GLY A 292 -24.44 -11.65 -5.35
C GLY A 292 -25.76 -12.38 -5.05
N LEU A 293 -25.76 -13.72 -5.05
CA LEU A 293 -26.93 -14.51 -4.68
C LEU A 293 -27.37 -14.18 -3.24
N GLY A 294 -28.60 -13.70 -3.08
CA GLY A 294 -29.14 -13.24 -1.81
C GLY A 294 -28.59 -11.90 -1.32
N SER A 295 -27.95 -11.11 -2.20
CA SER A 295 -27.49 -9.75 -1.88
C SER A 295 -28.39 -8.70 -2.55
N GLY A 296 -28.56 -7.55 -1.92
CA GLY A 296 -29.40 -6.48 -2.45
C GLY A 296 -29.35 -5.21 -1.62
N PHE A 297 -29.85 -4.12 -2.20
CA PHE A 297 -30.01 -2.85 -1.49
C PHE A 297 -31.41 -2.74 -0.91
N ALA A 298 -31.51 -2.25 0.32
CA ALA A 298 -32.76 -1.91 0.97
C ALA A 298 -32.78 -0.43 1.30
N ASN A 299 -33.81 0.27 0.87
CA ASN A 299 -34.03 1.69 1.19
C ASN A 299 -34.90 1.89 2.44
N ASN A 300 -35.52 0.82 2.92
CA ASN A 300 -36.41 0.82 4.08
C ASN A 300 -36.48 -0.57 4.72
N GLU A 301 -37.16 -0.64 5.87
CA GLU A 301 -37.31 -1.84 6.68
C GLU A 301 -38.01 -3.00 5.95
N GLU A 302 -39.03 -2.71 5.15
CA GLU A 302 -39.80 -3.73 4.43
C GLU A 302 -38.95 -4.41 3.34
N GLU A 303 -38.23 -3.61 2.55
CA GLU A 303 -37.26 -4.11 1.57
C GLU A 303 -36.19 -4.98 2.23
N LEU A 304 -35.63 -4.53 3.36
CA LEU A 304 -34.60 -5.28 4.07
C LEU A 304 -35.14 -6.60 4.63
N LYS A 305 -36.35 -6.59 5.20
CA LYS A 305 -36.99 -7.78 5.74
C LYS A 305 -37.15 -8.87 4.68
N ASN A 306 -37.63 -8.49 3.49
CA ASN A 306 -37.79 -9.40 2.37
C ASN A 306 -36.45 -9.95 1.88
N LEU A 307 -35.44 -9.09 1.74
CA LEU A 307 -34.08 -9.49 1.36
C LEU A 307 -33.45 -10.44 2.39
N ALA A 308 -33.54 -10.10 3.68
CA ALA A 308 -32.96 -10.89 4.76
C ALA A 308 -33.62 -12.27 4.88
N GLN A 309 -34.94 -12.37 4.70
CA GLN A 309 -35.64 -13.66 4.67
C GLN A 309 -35.16 -14.56 3.53
N GLN A 310 -34.99 -14.00 2.33
CA GLN A 310 -34.49 -14.75 1.18
C GLN A 310 -33.03 -15.16 1.38
N ALA A 311 -32.19 -14.25 1.87
CA ALA A 311 -30.76 -14.50 2.06
C ALA A 311 -30.51 -15.55 3.15
N LEU A 312 -31.19 -15.45 4.30
CA LEU A 312 -31.01 -16.36 5.42
C LEU A 312 -31.60 -17.77 5.17
N ALA A 313 -32.43 -17.93 4.13
CA ALA A 313 -32.86 -19.25 3.67
C ALA A 313 -31.71 -20.05 3.01
N HIS A 314 -30.67 -19.36 2.53
CA HIS A 314 -29.57 -19.94 1.78
C HIS A 314 -28.20 -19.76 2.46
N SER A 315 -28.09 -18.89 3.47
CA SER A 315 -26.87 -18.66 4.25
C SER A 315 -27.19 -18.48 5.73
N ASN A 316 -26.32 -18.98 6.60
CA ASN A 316 -26.49 -18.85 8.05
C ASN A 316 -26.10 -17.46 8.58
N GLN A 317 -25.55 -16.59 7.73
CA GLN A 317 -25.08 -15.27 8.11
C GLN A 317 -25.36 -14.27 6.98
N LEU A 318 -25.81 -13.09 7.37
CA LEU A 318 -26.01 -11.94 6.50
C LEU A 318 -25.13 -10.78 7.01
N ILE A 319 -24.59 -9.98 6.11
CA ILE A 319 -23.83 -8.77 6.45
C ILE A 319 -24.66 -7.58 5.99
N ILE A 320 -24.95 -6.66 6.92
CA ILE A 320 -25.63 -5.40 6.63
C ILE A 320 -24.59 -4.29 6.61
N ASP A 321 -24.36 -3.70 5.44
CA ASP A 321 -23.47 -2.56 5.26
C ASP A 321 -24.26 -1.26 5.10
N LYS A 322 -23.68 -0.15 5.54
CA LYS A 322 -24.14 1.17 5.12
C LYS A 322 -24.07 1.25 3.60
N SER A 323 -25.18 1.61 2.93
CA SER A 323 -25.13 1.84 1.49
C SER A 323 -24.37 3.13 1.22
N LEU A 324 -23.24 2.98 0.54
CA LEU A 324 -22.43 4.07 0.01
C LEU A 324 -22.61 4.17 -1.51
N LYS A 325 -23.75 3.69 -2.02
CA LYS A 325 -24.08 3.71 -3.45
C LYS A 325 -24.02 5.14 -4.00
N GLY A 326 -23.32 5.32 -5.12
CA GLY A 326 -23.17 6.64 -5.74
C GLY A 326 -22.00 7.45 -5.19
N TRP A 327 -21.31 6.98 -4.14
CA TRP A 327 -20.07 7.60 -3.69
C TRP A 327 -18.96 7.35 -4.70
N LYS A 328 -18.02 8.29 -4.80
CA LYS A 328 -16.83 8.15 -5.64
C LYS A 328 -15.99 7.02 -5.07
N GLU A 329 -15.57 6.08 -5.90
CA GLU A 329 -14.64 5.04 -5.50
C GLU A 329 -13.24 5.40 -5.99
N VAL A 330 -12.31 5.52 -5.05
CA VAL A 330 -10.94 5.98 -5.30
C VAL A 330 -9.98 4.98 -4.69
N GLU A 331 -8.92 4.64 -5.41
CA GLU A 331 -7.91 3.70 -4.93
C GLU A 331 -6.49 4.29 -5.04
N TYR A 332 -5.62 3.87 -4.12
CA TYR A 332 -4.21 4.27 -4.08
C TYR A 332 -3.31 3.05 -4.00
N GLU A 333 -2.23 3.10 -4.78
CA GLU A 333 -1.12 2.14 -4.74
C GLU A 333 -0.01 2.71 -3.87
N VAL A 334 0.20 2.10 -2.72
CA VAL A 334 1.11 2.59 -1.69
C VAL A 334 2.33 1.68 -1.63
N VAL A 335 3.51 2.28 -1.52
CA VAL A 335 4.76 1.55 -1.36
C VAL A 335 5.45 2.03 -0.09
N ARG A 336 5.85 1.08 0.76
CA ARG A 336 6.53 1.34 2.03
C ARG A 336 7.74 0.44 2.19
N ASP A 337 8.89 1.03 2.54
CA ASP A 337 10.09 0.27 2.87
C ASP A 337 10.22 -0.01 4.38
N ALA A 338 11.22 -0.82 4.76
CA ALA A 338 11.48 -1.17 6.15
C ALA A 338 12.02 0.00 7.01
N TYR A 339 12.34 1.13 6.39
CA TYR A 339 12.85 2.34 7.03
C TYR A 339 11.76 3.43 7.13
N ASP A 340 10.52 3.06 6.84
CA ASP A 340 9.32 3.88 6.95
C ASP A 340 9.23 5.07 5.96
N ASN A 341 10.03 5.01 4.89
CA ASN A 341 9.74 5.78 3.69
C ASN A 341 8.48 5.18 3.05
N CYS A 342 7.46 6.03 2.83
CA CYS A 342 6.15 5.59 2.39
C CYS A 342 5.60 6.61 1.37
N ILE A 343 5.22 6.15 0.19
CA ILE A 343 4.81 6.98 -0.95
C ILE A 343 3.56 6.39 -1.62
N THR A 344 2.79 7.24 -2.31
CA THR A 344 1.67 6.79 -3.15
C THR A 344 2.04 6.87 -4.62
N VAL A 345 2.28 5.72 -5.25
CA VAL A 345 2.81 5.63 -6.62
C VAL A 345 1.74 5.91 -7.68
N CYS A 346 0.50 5.52 -7.42
CA CYS A 346 -0.60 5.76 -8.34
C CYS A 346 -1.88 6.00 -7.54
N ASN A 347 -2.70 6.91 -8.04
CA ASN A 347 -4.09 7.06 -7.65
C ASN A 347 -4.96 6.72 -8.86
N MET A 348 -6.15 6.18 -8.60
CA MET A 348 -7.10 5.77 -9.61
C MET A 348 -8.50 6.14 -9.15
N GLU A 349 -9.33 6.58 -10.08
CA GLU A 349 -10.73 6.94 -9.84
C GLU A 349 -11.63 6.06 -10.70
N ASN A 350 -12.61 5.42 -10.08
CA ASN A 350 -13.61 4.69 -10.82
C ASN A 350 -14.61 5.68 -11.44
N ILE A 351 -14.88 5.52 -12.73
CA ILE A 351 -15.98 6.25 -13.41
C ILE A 351 -17.32 5.70 -12.92
N ASP A 352 -17.40 4.37 -12.77
CA ASP A 352 -18.54 3.72 -12.17
C ASP A 352 -18.52 3.95 -10.65
N PRO A 353 -19.60 4.45 -10.04
CA PRO A 353 -19.62 4.71 -8.61
C PRO A 353 -19.65 3.42 -7.79
N LEU A 354 -19.40 3.55 -6.49
CA LEU A 354 -19.42 2.41 -5.57
C LEU A 354 -20.74 1.61 -5.68
N GLY A 355 -20.59 0.29 -5.77
CA GLY A 355 -21.65 -0.68 -6.04
C GLY A 355 -21.34 -1.58 -7.23
N ILE A 356 -20.39 -1.18 -8.08
CA ILE A 356 -19.76 -2.01 -9.11
C ILE A 356 -18.33 -2.28 -8.65
N HIS A 357 -17.87 -3.54 -8.70
CA HIS A 357 -16.54 -3.89 -8.20
C HIS A 357 -15.47 -3.20 -9.06
N THR A 358 -14.42 -2.61 -8.46
CA THR A 358 -13.22 -2.05 -9.14
C THR A 358 -12.71 -2.86 -10.36
N GLY A 359 -12.69 -4.19 -10.26
CA GLY A 359 -12.29 -5.09 -11.35
C GLY A 359 -13.20 -5.05 -12.57
N GLU A 360 -14.46 -4.70 -12.38
CA GLU A 360 -15.53 -4.55 -13.37
C GLU A 360 -15.89 -3.09 -13.66
N SER A 361 -15.31 -2.13 -12.94
CA SER A 361 -15.49 -0.70 -13.20
C SER A 361 -14.60 -0.23 -14.35
N ILE A 362 -15.03 0.81 -15.05
CA ILE A 362 -14.15 1.67 -15.84
C ILE A 362 -13.36 2.54 -14.85
N VAL A 363 -12.04 2.58 -15.04
CA VAL A 363 -11.11 3.26 -14.11
C VAL A 363 -10.21 4.21 -14.87
N VAL A 364 -9.97 5.40 -14.31
CA VAL A 364 -9.03 6.39 -14.84
C VAL A 364 -7.84 6.61 -13.91
N ALA A 365 -6.67 6.87 -14.49
CA ALA A 365 -5.46 7.27 -13.75
C ALA A 365 -4.78 8.46 -14.46
N PRO A 366 -4.42 9.54 -13.74
CA PRO A 366 -4.75 9.81 -12.34
C PRO A 366 -6.24 10.14 -12.14
N SER A 367 -6.70 10.27 -10.89
CA SER A 367 -8.01 10.79 -10.53
C SER A 367 -8.25 12.18 -11.15
N GLN A 368 -9.48 12.45 -11.58
CA GLN A 368 -9.85 13.63 -12.36
C GLN A 368 -10.79 14.59 -11.62
N THR A 369 -11.61 14.08 -10.69
CA THR A 369 -12.64 14.90 -10.03
C THR A 369 -12.32 15.27 -8.57
N LEU A 370 -11.13 14.96 -8.10
CA LEU A 370 -10.68 15.28 -6.75
C LEU A 370 -10.06 16.67 -6.71
N SER A 371 -10.48 17.48 -5.76
CA SER A 371 -9.76 18.69 -5.36
C SER A 371 -8.41 18.32 -4.72
N ASN A 372 -7.49 19.28 -4.65
CA ASN A 372 -6.22 19.10 -3.93
C ASN A 372 -6.42 18.64 -2.47
N ARG A 373 -7.49 19.12 -1.82
CA ARG A 373 -7.79 18.79 -0.42
C ARG A 373 -8.28 17.35 -0.29
N GLU A 374 -9.23 16.92 -1.12
CA GLU A 374 -9.69 15.52 -1.13
C GLU A 374 -8.54 14.57 -1.49
N TYR A 375 -7.74 14.91 -2.50
CA TYR A 375 -6.58 14.12 -2.91
C TYR A 375 -5.58 13.91 -1.76
N ASN A 376 -5.10 14.99 -1.15
CA ASN A 376 -4.08 14.88 -0.11
C ASN A 376 -4.64 14.33 1.20
N MET A 377 -5.93 14.56 1.51
CA MET A 377 -6.59 13.89 2.63
C MET A 377 -6.54 12.37 2.47
N LEU A 378 -6.99 11.85 1.32
CA LEU A 378 -6.98 10.41 1.07
C LEU A 378 -5.55 9.85 0.99
N ARG A 379 -4.62 10.56 0.35
CA ARG A 379 -3.20 10.20 0.29
C ARG A 379 -2.56 10.09 1.68
N THR A 380 -2.74 11.11 2.53
CA THR A 380 -2.20 11.13 3.90
C THR A 380 -2.80 9.99 4.72
N THR A 381 -4.11 9.76 4.59
CA THR A 381 -4.78 8.61 5.23
C THR A 381 -4.21 7.28 4.73
N ALA A 382 -3.94 7.12 3.44
CA ALA A 382 -3.33 5.92 2.88
C ALA A 382 -1.99 5.62 3.55
N ILE A 383 -1.09 6.60 3.56
CA ILE A 383 0.22 6.46 4.20
C ILE A 383 0.08 6.12 5.68
N LYS A 384 -0.82 6.79 6.41
CA LYS A 384 -1.08 6.55 7.84
C LYS A 384 -1.56 5.13 8.11
N VAL A 385 -2.54 4.64 7.34
CA VAL A 385 -3.09 3.29 7.46
C VAL A 385 -2.02 2.24 7.16
N ILE A 386 -1.29 2.38 6.06
CA ILE A 386 -0.28 1.41 5.63
C ILE A 386 0.91 1.34 6.60
N ARG A 387 1.30 2.47 7.19
CA ARG A 387 2.27 2.50 8.30
C ARG A 387 1.76 1.74 9.52
N HIS A 388 0.50 1.93 9.90
CA HIS A 388 -0.11 1.28 11.07
C HIS A 388 -0.22 -0.24 10.94
N PHE A 389 -0.51 -0.72 9.73
CA PHE A 389 -0.48 -2.17 9.42
C PHE A 389 0.95 -2.72 9.30
N GLY A 390 1.99 -1.87 9.27
CA GLY A 390 3.39 -2.32 9.18
C GLY A 390 3.72 -3.01 7.86
N VAL A 391 3.05 -2.61 6.77
CA VAL A 391 3.30 -3.16 5.42
C VAL A 391 4.73 -2.84 4.98
N ILE A 392 5.38 -3.80 4.31
CA ILE A 392 6.72 -3.64 3.72
C ILE A 392 6.68 -4.23 2.31
N GLY A 393 6.78 -3.37 1.31
CA GLY A 393 6.51 -3.71 -0.08
C GLY A 393 5.43 -2.79 -0.64
N GLU A 394 4.46 -3.38 -1.33
CA GLU A 394 3.36 -2.68 -1.96
C GLU A 394 2.02 -3.15 -1.37
N CYS A 395 1.03 -2.27 -1.42
CA CYS A 395 -0.37 -2.59 -1.18
C CYS A 395 -1.31 -1.60 -1.89
N ASN A 396 -2.54 -2.05 -2.12
CA ASN A 396 -3.65 -1.24 -2.61
C ASN A 396 -4.60 -0.89 -1.46
N ILE A 397 -5.10 0.35 -1.42
CA ILE A 397 -6.13 0.80 -0.49
C ILE A 397 -7.28 1.46 -1.27
N GLN A 398 -8.52 1.16 -0.87
CA GLN A 398 -9.73 1.66 -1.52
C GLN A 398 -10.59 2.52 -0.58
N TYR A 399 -11.18 3.57 -1.15
CA TYR A 399 -12.01 4.53 -0.46
C TYR A 399 -13.36 4.69 -1.15
N ALA A 400 -14.39 4.94 -0.35
CA ALA A 400 -15.60 5.60 -0.81
C ALA A 400 -15.58 7.05 -0.32
N LEU A 401 -15.60 8.01 -1.23
CA LEU A 401 -15.62 9.44 -0.96
C LEU A 401 -16.98 10.03 -1.34
N ASN A 402 -17.58 10.79 -0.43
CA ASN A 402 -18.85 11.47 -0.68
C ASN A 402 -18.71 12.45 -1.85
N PRO A 403 -19.60 12.45 -2.87
CA PRO A 403 -19.47 13.33 -4.02
C PRO A 403 -19.65 14.83 -3.72
N THR A 404 -20.21 15.16 -2.55
CA THR A 404 -20.59 16.53 -2.16
C THR A 404 -19.94 17.02 -0.87
N SER A 405 -19.15 16.18 -0.21
CA SER A 405 -18.46 16.52 1.03
C SER A 405 -17.14 15.75 1.13
N GLU A 406 -16.33 16.07 2.13
CA GLU A 406 -15.06 15.37 2.38
C GLU A 406 -15.23 14.14 3.29
N GLU A 407 -16.48 13.73 3.54
CA GLU A 407 -16.73 12.48 4.26
C GLU A 407 -16.27 11.30 3.41
N TYR A 408 -15.42 10.44 3.99
CA TYR A 408 -14.98 9.21 3.33
C TYR A 408 -15.01 8.03 4.30
N TYR A 409 -15.01 6.84 3.73
CA TYR A 409 -14.80 5.58 4.42
C TYR A 409 -13.71 4.77 3.70
N ILE A 410 -12.88 4.09 4.49
CA ILE A 410 -11.97 3.07 3.96
C ILE A 410 -12.80 1.81 3.68
N ILE A 411 -12.64 1.23 2.49
CA ILE A 411 -13.36 0.02 2.08
C ILE A 411 -12.55 -1.22 2.42
N GLU A 412 -11.30 -1.28 1.94
CA GLU A 412 -10.40 -2.40 2.16
C GLU A 412 -8.94 -1.99 1.90
N VAL A 413 -8.02 -2.82 2.42
CA VAL A 413 -6.60 -2.78 2.08
C VAL A 413 -6.20 -4.17 1.60
N ASN A 414 -5.60 -4.24 0.41
CA ASN A 414 -5.01 -5.45 -0.14
C ASN A 414 -3.50 -5.41 0.10
N ALA A 415 -3.00 -6.07 1.15
CA ALA A 415 -1.58 -6.11 1.52
C ALA A 415 -0.73 -7.05 0.65
N ARG A 416 -0.99 -7.03 -0.67
CA ARG A 416 -0.34 -7.82 -1.71
C ARG A 416 -0.48 -7.12 -3.05
N LEU A 417 0.32 -7.57 -4.02
CA LEU A 417 0.10 -7.19 -5.40
C LEU A 417 -1.29 -7.63 -5.85
N SER A 418 -1.82 -6.86 -6.79
CA SER A 418 -3.21 -6.92 -7.22
C SER A 418 -3.35 -6.58 -8.71
N ARG A 419 -4.58 -6.70 -9.23
CA ARG A 419 -4.93 -6.19 -10.57
C ARG A 419 -4.67 -4.68 -10.67
N SER A 420 -5.01 -3.93 -9.63
CA SER A 420 -4.78 -2.49 -9.54
C SER A 420 -3.29 -2.16 -9.58
N SER A 421 -2.43 -2.91 -8.87
CA SER A 421 -0.97 -2.73 -8.93
C SER A 421 -0.37 -2.99 -10.32
N ALA A 422 -0.90 -3.97 -11.06
CA ALA A 422 -0.45 -4.24 -12.42
C ALA A 422 -0.89 -3.12 -13.37
N LEU A 423 -2.12 -2.64 -13.24
CA LEU A 423 -2.65 -1.49 -13.99
C LEU A 423 -1.80 -0.24 -13.71
N ALA A 424 -1.58 0.10 -12.43
CA ALA A 424 -0.77 1.24 -12.02
C ALA A 424 0.67 1.14 -12.52
N SER A 425 1.27 -0.05 -12.51
CA SER A 425 2.62 -0.23 -13.07
C SER A 425 2.67 0.09 -14.56
N LYS A 426 1.61 -0.21 -15.31
CA LYS A 426 1.50 0.11 -16.73
C LYS A 426 1.16 1.58 -16.96
N ALA A 427 0.31 2.16 -16.12
CA ALA A 427 -0.10 3.55 -16.24
C ALA A 427 1.05 4.52 -15.96
N THR A 428 1.84 4.22 -14.93
CA THR A 428 2.91 5.12 -14.46
C THR A 428 4.29 4.79 -15.03
N GLY A 429 4.49 3.58 -15.56
CA GLY A 429 5.81 3.04 -15.86
C GLY A 429 6.63 2.64 -14.63
N TYR A 430 6.09 2.79 -13.42
CA TYR A 430 6.74 2.41 -12.17
C TYR A 430 6.56 0.91 -11.90
N PRO A 431 7.62 0.09 -11.83
CA PRO A 431 7.48 -1.37 -11.73
C PRO A 431 7.22 -1.82 -10.27
N LEU A 432 5.99 -1.66 -9.78
CA LEU A 432 5.60 -1.89 -8.38
C LEU A 432 6.07 -3.25 -7.84
N ALA A 433 5.83 -4.33 -8.59
CA ALA A 433 6.23 -5.69 -8.19
C ALA A 433 7.76 -5.83 -8.03
N TYR A 434 8.52 -5.25 -8.95
CA TYR A 434 9.99 -5.29 -8.88
C TYR A 434 10.50 -4.51 -7.66
N VAL A 435 9.93 -3.32 -7.40
CA VAL A 435 10.29 -2.51 -6.24
C VAL A 435 9.93 -3.24 -4.96
N ALA A 436 8.71 -3.74 -4.82
CA ALA A 436 8.26 -4.49 -3.64
C ALA A 436 9.18 -5.70 -3.35
N ALA A 437 9.66 -6.38 -4.38
CA ALA A 437 10.60 -7.48 -4.24
C ALA A 437 11.97 -7.01 -3.68
N LYS A 438 12.51 -5.87 -4.14
CA LYS A 438 13.73 -5.28 -3.56
C LYS A 438 13.51 -4.83 -2.10
N LEU A 439 12.36 -4.22 -1.80
CA LEU A 439 12.00 -3.81 -0.43
C LEU A 439 11.92 -5.01 0.53
N SER A 440 11.44 -6.16 0.05
CA SER A 440 11.38 -7.39 0.84
C SER A 440 12.75 -7.92 1.30
N LEU A 441 13.84 -7.45 0.67
CA LEU A 441 15.22 -7.74 1.04
C LEU A 441 15.84 -6.68 1.96
N GLY A 442 15.07 -5.66 2.37
CA GLY A 442 15.55 -4.55 3.18
C GLY A 442 16.31 -3.48 2.40
N ILE A 443 16.18 -3.41 1.07
CA ILE A 443 16.75 -2.32 0.28
C ILE A 443 15.80 -1.12 0.40
N PRO A 444 16.25 0.07 0.82
CA PRO A 444 15.38 1.24 0.97
C PRO A 444 14.99 1.85 -0.38
N LEU A 445 13.85 2.54 -0.43
CA LEU A 445 13.32 3.18 -1.65
C LEU A 445 14.34 4.11 -2.35
N PRO A 446 15.08 4.99 -1.65
CA PRO A 446 16.07 5.87 -2.27
C PRO A 446 17.24 5.13 -2.94
N ASP A 447 17.54 3.90 -2.53
CA ASP A 447 18.66 3.11 -3.09
C ASP A 447 18.24 2.28 -4.31
N ILE A 448 16.93 2.15 -4.55
CA ILE A 448 16.41 1.48 -5.74
C ILE A 448 16.42 2.48 -6.89
N LYS A 449 17.11 2.13 -7.98
CA LYS A 449 17.18 2.97 -9.17
C LYS A 449 15.86 2.93 -9.95
N ASN A 450 15.39 4.10 -10.40
CA ASN A 450 14.30 4.17 -11.38
C ASN A 450 14.81 3.71 -12.75
N SER A 451 14.29 2.56 -13.23
CA SER A 451 14.70 1.97 -14.50
C SER A 451 14.28 2.77 -15.74
N VAL A 452 13.27 3.65 -15.62
CA VAL A 452 12.77 4.47 -16.73
C VAL A 452 13.67 5.67 -16.97
N THR A 453 14.01 6.41 -15.92
CA THR A 453 14.86 7.62 -16.04
C THR A 453 16.35 7.29 -16.06
N GLY A 454 16.75 6.21 -15.39
CA GLY A 454 18.16 5.79 -15.29
C GLY A 454 19.05 6.71 -14.46
N VAL A 455 18.51 7.78 -13.87
CA VAL A 455 19.27 8.78 -13.10
C VAL A 455 18.60 9.19 -11.78
N THR A 456 17.34 8.79 -11.56
CA THR A 456 16.60 9.05 -10.32
C THR A 456 16.38 7.77 -9.51
N THR A 457 15.85 7.93 -8.30
CA THR A 457 15.50 6.82 -7.40
C THR A 457 14.06 6.37 -7.60
N ALA A 458 13.68 5.24 -7.00
CA ALA A 458 12.31 4.77 -6.91
C ALA A 458 11.53 5.49 -5.79
N CYS A 459 12.18 6.28 -4.93
CA CYS A 459 11.51 7.07 -3.93
C CYS A 459 10.91 8.34 -4.55
N PHE A 460 9.83 8.23 -5.31
CA PHE A 460 9.09 9.37 -5.87
C PHE A 460 7.66 8.94 -6.24
N GLU A 461 6.76 9.92 -6.33
CA GLU A 461 5.40 9.70 -6.84
C GLU A 461 5.36 10.09 -8.34
N PRO A 462 5.08 9.15 -9.26
CA PRO A 462 4.96 9.44 -10.68
C PRO A 462 4.01 10.61 -11.00
N SER A 463 4.43 11.48 -11.91
CA SER A 463 3.58 12.51 -12.51
C SER A 463 3.22 12.08 -13.93
N LEU A 464 1.93 12.12 -14.26
CA LEU A 464 1.41 11.67 -15.54
C LEU A 464 0.97 12.90 -16.33
N ASP A 465 1.54 13.11 -17.50
CA ASP A 465 1.17 14.12 -18.49
C ASP A 465 0.14 13.58 -19.52
N PHE A 466 -0.47 12.44 -19.20
CA PHE A 466 -1.52 11.77 -19.94
C PHE A 466 -2.55 11.16 -18.97
N CYS A 467 -3.69 10.72 -19.50
CA CYS A 467 -4.71 10.00 -18.74
C CYS A 467 -4.85 8.57 -19.31
N VAL A 468 -4.85 7.59 -18.41
CA VAL A 468 -5.05 6.17 -18.73
C VAL A 468 -6.48 5.79 -18.41
N VAL A 469 -7.11 5.02 -19.30
CA VAL A 469 -8.45 4.48 -19.08
C VAL A 469 -8.40 2.96 -19.17
N LYS A 470 -8.79 2.28 -18.10
CA LYS A 470 -9.02 0.83 -18.08
C LYS A 470 -10.50 0.57 -18.28
N LEU A 471 -10.81 -0.31 -19.24
CA LEU A 471 -12.15 -0.86 -19.41
C LEU A 471 -12.10 -2.38 -19.20
N PRO A 472 -13.01 -2.96 -18.41
CA PRO A 472 -13.15 -4.40 -18.31
C PRO A 472 -13.63 -5.01 -19.63
N ARG A 473 -13.31 -6.28 -19.87
CA ARG A 473 -13.79 -7.06 -21.01
C ARG A 473 -14.63 -8.22 -20.51
N TRP A 474 -15.91 -8.24 -20.89
CA TRP A 474 -16.82 -9.34 -20.59
C TRP A 474 -17.08 -10.21 -21.82
N ASP A 475 -17.31 -11.50 -21.57
CA ASP A 475 -17.66 -12.49 -22.60
C ASP A 475 -18.96 -13.22 -22.24
N LEU A 476 -20.01 -12.42 -21.97
CA LEU A 476 -21.30 -12.93 -21.48
C LEU A 476 -22.10 -13.68 -22.55
N ALA A 477 -21.80 -13.46 -23.83
CA ALA A 477 -22.49 -14.10 -24.96
C ALA A 477 -22.33 -15.65 -24.97
N LYS A 478 -21.37 -16.19 -24.20
CA LYS A 478 -21.18 -17.65 -24.07
C LYS A 478 -22.10 -18.31 -23.05
N PHE A 479 -22.86 -17.53 -22.28
CA PHE A 479 -23.69 -17.99 -21.15
C PHE A 479 -25.17 -17.65 -21.32
N THR A 480 -25.59 -17.31 -22.54
CA THR A 480 -26.98 -17.01 -22.92
C THR A 480 -27.73 -18.24 -23.39
#